data_AF-A0A8J6XFR6-F1
#
_entry.id   AF-A0A8J6XFR6-F1
#
_cell.length_a   1.000
_cell.length_b   1.000
_cell.length_c   1.000
_cell.angle_alpha   90.00
_cell.angle_beta   90.00
_cell.angle_gamma   90.00
#
_symmetry.space_group_name_H-M   'P 1'
#
loop_
_entity.id
_entity.type
_entity.pdbx_description
1 polymer ?
#
loop_
_entity_poly.entity_id
_entity_poly.type
_entity_poly.pdbx_seq_one_letter_code
_entity_poly.pdbx_strand_id
1 'polypeptide(L)'
;MDELQIAIAELHNVNPDIRELSLDKIGTLNPDNAFEIIVPFISDPEPELRGTAACNLGEIGDSRSVPHLIRLARIDPEEKVRSEALSALDNYRTPEILTCLIDEVNREKNHADLDK
;
A
#
# COMPACT_ATOMS: atom_id res chain seq x y z
N MET A 1 4.26 21.14 -19.13
CA MET A 1 4.64 20.50 -17.86
C MET A 1 4.81 19.02 -18.14
N ASP A 2 5.84 18.42 -17.56
CA ASP A 2 6.05 16.97 -17.59
C ASP A 2 4.90 16.26 -16.86
N GLU A 3 4.47 15.09 -17.35
CA GLU A 3 3.34 14.33 -16.78
C GLU A 3 3.58 14.01 -15.30
N LEU A 4 4.82 13.69 -14.95
CA LEU A 4 5.23 13.44 -13.57
C LEU A 4 5.02 14.68 -12.67
N GLN A 5 5.33 15.88 -13.18
CA GLN A 5 5.17 17.12 -12.42
C GLN A 5 3.70 17.45 -12.19
N ILE A 6 2.83 17.13 -13.14
CA ILE A 6 1.38 17.30 -12.98
C ILE A 6 0.88 16.35 -11.88
N ALA A 7 1.24 15.07 -11.95
CA ALA A 7 0.82 14.09 -10.96
C ALA A 7 1.31 14.46 -9.54
N ILE A 8 2.58 14.88 -9.39
CA ILE A 8 3.12 15.33 -8.10
C ILE A 8 2.36 16.56 -7.55
N ALA A 9 1.97 17.49 -8.42
CA ALA A 9 1.21 18.67 -7.99
C ALA A 9 -0.20 18.27 -7.48
N GLU A 10 -0.84 17.32 -8.15
CA GLU A 10 -2.19 16.87 -7.85
C GLU A 10 -2.29 15.96 -6.61
N LEU A 11 -1.17 15.42 -6.11
CA LEU A 11 -1.10 14.73 -4.81
C LEU A 11 -1.57 15.58 -3.62
N HIS A 12 -1.65 16.91 -3.77
CA HIS A 12 -2.14 17.82 -2.73
C HIS A 12 -3.58 18.31 -2.99
N ASN A 13 -4.30 17.67 -3.91
CA ASN A 13 -5.66 18.06 -4.24
C ASN A 13 -6.61 17.80 -3.05
N VAL A 14 -7.58 18.70 -2.86
CA VAL A 14 -8.63 18.55 -1.84
C VAL A 14 -9.53 17.35 -2.13
N ASN A 15 -9.71 17.00 -3.41
CA ASN A 15 -10.47 15.83 -3.81
C ASN A 15 -9.58 14.58 -3.70
N PRO A 16 -9.92 13.62 -2.81
CA PRO A 16 -9.17 12.38 -2.66
C PRO A 16 -9.12 11.55 -3.93
N ASP A 17 -10.17 11.54 -4.75
CA ASP A 17 -10.19 10.81 -6.02
C ASP A 17 -9.11 11.32 -6.98
N ILE A 18 -8.87 12.65 -6.98
CA ILE A 18 -7.80 13.23 -7.79
C ILE A 18 -6.44 12.82 -7.22
N ARG A 19 -6.26 12.87 -5.89
CA ARG A 19 -5.00 12.41 -5.28
C ARG A 19 -4.72 10.95 -5.61
N GLU A 20 -5.74 10.09 -5.55
CA GLU A 20 -5.63 8.66 -5.85
C GLU A 20 -5.19 8.41 -7.29
N LEU A 21 -5.86 9.05 -8.25
CA LEU A 21 -5.48 8.99 -9.67
C LEU A 21 -4.05 9.46 -9.91
N SER A 22 -3.64 10.53 -9.24
CA SER A 22 -2.27 11.04 -9.35
C SER A 22 -1.26 10.11 -8.69
N LEU A 23 -1.61 9.49 -7.57
CA LEU A 23 -0.77 8.51 -6.89
C LEU A 23 -0.57 7.26 -7.75
N ASP A 24 -1.64 6.73 -8.33
CA ASP A 24 -1.63 5.62 -9.30
C ASP A 24 -0.79 5.95 -10.54
N LYS A 25 -0.96 7.16 -11.08
CA LYS A 25 -0.14 7.65 -12.20
C LYS A 25 1.35 7.67 -11.84
N ILE A 26 1.73 8.08 -10.63
CA ILE A 26 3.14 8.07 -10.19
C ILE A 26 3.68 6.65 -10.07
N GLY A 27 2.87 5.71 -9.55
CA GLY A 27 3.20 4.29 -9.54
C GLY A 27 3.48 3.76 -10.94
N THR A 28 2.59 4.06 -11.89
CA THR A 28 2.72 3.65 -13.29
C THR A 28 3.93 4.28 -14.00
N LEU A 29 4.19 5.57 -13.74
CA LEU A 29 5.35 6.26 -14.32
C LEU A 29 6.67 5.75 -13.73
N ASN A 30 6.65 5.23 -12.51
CA ASN A 30 7.76 4.63 -11.78
C ASN A 30 9.09 5.43 -11.91
N PRO A 31 9.11 6.71 -11.48
CA PRO A 31 10.35 7.49 -11.48
C PRO A 31 11.39 6.90 -10.51
N ASP A 32 12.66 7.23 -10.68
CA ASP A 32 13.75 6.75 -9.81
C ASP A 32 13.52 7.01 -8.31
N ASN A 33 12.73 8.04 -7.97
CA ASN A 33 12.36 8.41 -6.61
C ASN A 33 10.92 8.03 -6.23
N ALA A 34 10.27 7.10 -6.94
CA ALA A 34 8.87 6.71 -6.73
C ALA A 34 8.58 6.34 -5.26
N PHE A 35 9.48 5.59 -4.62
CA PHE A 35 9.38 5.25 -3.20
C PHE A 35 9.22 6.50 -2.31
N GLU A 36 10.08 7.50 -2.48
CA GLU A 36 10.06 8.72 -1.65
C GLU A 36 8.77 9.52 -1.85
N ILE A 37 8.19 9.46 -3.05
CA ILE A 37 6.95 10.16 -3.39
C ILE A 37 5.73 9.45 -2.82
N ILE A 38 5.69 8.10 -2.89
CA ILE A 38 4.50 7.31 -2.55
C ILE A 38 4.46 6.92 -1.07
N VAL A 39 5.60 6.68 -0.42
CA VAL A 39 5.64 6.21 0.98
C VAL A 39 4.87 7.09 1.98
N PRO A 40 4.72 8.42 1.83
CA PRO A 40 3.88 9.20 2.74
C PRO A 40 2.40 8.78 2.75
N PHE A 41 1.88 8.24 1.65
CA PHE A 41 0.46 7.93 1.47
C PHE A 41 0.02 6.64 2.17
N ILE A 42 0.95 5.81 2.66
CA ILE A 42 0.65 4.65 3.52
C ILE A 42 0.00 5.05 4.87
N SER A 43 -0.07 6.35 5.16
CA SER A 43 -0.65 6.89 6.39
C SER A 43 -1.64 8.02 6.08
N ASP A 44 -2.13 8.08 4.84
CA ASP A 44 -3.19 9.01 4.44
C ASP A 44 -4.46 8.74 5.26
N PRO A 45 -5.21 9.79 5.67
CA PRO A 45 -6.48 9.61 6.35
C PRO A 45 -7.48 8.79 5.52
N GLU A 46 -7.43 8.91 4.19
CA GLU A 46 -8.33 8.18 3.29
C GLU A 46 -7.84 6.75 3.08
N PRO A 47 -8.66 5.73 3.36
CA PRO A 47 -8.27 4.33 3.17
C PRO A 47 -7.89 3.99 1.73
N GLU A 48 -8.59 4.55 0.75
CA GLU A 48 -8.30 4.31 -0.67
C GLU A 48 -6.88 4.74 -1.01
N LEU A 49 -6.43 5.89 -0.52
CA LEU A 49 -5.06 6.36 -0.74
C LEU A 49 -4.00 5.46 -0.07
N ARG A 50 -4.28 4.93 1.12
CA ARG A 50 -3.38 3.97 1.79
C ARG A 50 -3.27 2.68 0.99
N GLY A 51 -4.40 2.22 0.45
CA GLY A 51 -4.48 1.06 -0.41
C GLY A 51 -3.70 1.21 -1.72
N THR A 52 -3.99 2.27 -2.49
CA THR A 52 -3.25 2.63 -3.71
C THR A 52 -1.76 2.77 -3.44
N ALA A 53 -1.37 3.39 -2.32
CA ALA A 53 0.03 3.46 -1.92
C ALA A 53 0.66 2.08 -1.70
N ALA A 54 -0.05 1.18 -1.01
CA ALA A 54 0.41 -0.19 -0.78
C ALA A 54 0.59 -0.94 -2.10
N CYS A 55 -0.39 -0.85 -3.00
CA CYS A 55 -0.35 -1.45 -4.33
C CYS A 55 0.88 -0.97 -5.12
N ASN A 56 1.03 0.35 -5.28
CA ASN A 56 2.11 0.95 -6.06
C ASN A 56 3.48 0.63 -5.48
N LEU A 57 3.64 0.68 -4.15
CA LEU A 57 4.87 0.26 -3.50
C LEU A 57 5.17 -1.23 -3.77
N GLY A 58 4.14 -2.07 -3.84
CA GLY A 58 4.25 -3.46 -4.28
C GLY A 58 4.80 -3.62 -5.70
N GLU A 59 4.25 -2.85 -6.64
CA GLU A 59 4.63 -2.90 -8.06
C GLU A 59 6.01 -2.32 -8.35
N ILE A 60 6.40 -1.26 -7.65
CA ILE A 60 7.72 -0.64 -7.75
C ILE A 60 8.82 -1.64 -7.33
N GLY A 61 8.52 -2.53 -6.37
CA GLY A 61 9.44 -3.57 -5.93
C GLY A 61 10.63 -3.06 -5.12
N ASP A 62 10.57 -1.82 -4.61
CA ASP A 62 11.59 -1.29 -3.70
C ASP A 62 11.47 -1.94 -2.32
N SER A 63 12.46 -2.75 -1.95
CA SER A 63 12.52 -3.48 -0.67
C SER A 63 12.33 -2.61 0.58
N ARG A 64 12.58 -1.29 0.49
CA ARG A 64 12.31 -0.33 1.57
C ARG A 64 10.82 -0.28 1.94
N SER A 65 9.93 -0.72 1.05
CA SER A 65 8.48 -0.79 1.26
C SER A 65 8.04 -1.90 2.20
N VAL A 66 8.82 -2.98 2.33
CA VAL A 66 8.39 -4.20 3.05
C VAL A 66 7.95 -3.92 4.49
N PRO A 67 8.69 -3.16 5.33
CA PRO A 67 8.24 -2.86 6.70
C PRO A 67 6.93 -2.07 6.75
N HIS A 68 6.68 -1.21 5.75
CA HIS A 68 5.47 -0.41 5.64
C HIS A 68 4.26 -1.26 5.26
N LEU A 69 4.44 -2.15 4.28
CA LEU A 69 3.41 -3.08 3.83
C LEU A 69 3.04 -4.10 4.94
N ILE A 70 4.03 -4.64 5.66
CA ILE A 70 3.77 -5.51 6.84
C ILE A 70 2.95 -4.77 7.89
N ARG A 71 3.26 -3.49 8.16
CA ARG A 71 2.49 -2.70 9.12
C ARG A 71 1.04 -2.54 8.67
N LEU A 72 0.80 -2.15 7.42
CA LEU A 72 -0.55 -2.02 6.87
C LEU A 72 -1.32 -3.33 6.97
N ALA A 73 -0.74 -4.42 6.48
CA ALA A 73 -1.33 -5.75 6.54
C ALA A 73 -1.76 -6.16 7.97
N ARG A 74 -1.01 -5.76 8.99
CA ARG A 74 -1.26 -6.17 10.39
C ARG A 74 -2.22 -5.29 11.17
N ILE A 75 -2.19 -3.98 10.94
CA ILE A 75 -2.85 -3.01 11.84
C ILE A 75 -3.69 -1.96 11.13
N ASP A 76 -3.78 -1.96 9.80
CA ASP A 76 -4.69 -1.03 9.14
C ASP A 76 -6.14 -1.34 9.55
N PRO A 77 -6.95 -0.32 9.94
CA PRO A 77 -8.33 -0.54 10.32
C PRO A 77 -9.16 -1.12 9.17
N GLU A 78 -8.84 -0.80 7.91
CA GLU A 78 -9.64 -1.24 6.77
C GLU A 78 -9.15 -2.55 6.17
N GLU A 79 -10.08 -3.50 6.05
CA GLU A 79 -9.81 -4.85 5.54
C GLU A 79 -9.29 -4.84 4.09
N LYS A 80 -9.83 -3.93 3.27
CA LYS A 80 -9.36 -3.73 1.90
C LYS A 80 -7.89 -3.31 1.86
N VAL A 81 -7.49 -2.36 2.71
CA VAL A 81 -6.09 -1.90 2.79
C VAL A 81 -5.18 -3.01 3.30
N ARG A 82 -5.62 -3.80 4.28
CA ARG A 82 -4.86 -4.99 4.73
C ARG A 82 -4.65 -5.97 3.57
N SER A 83 -5.70 -6.25 2.80
CA SER A 83 -5.67 -7.17 1.66
C SER A 83 -4.75 -6.70 0.54
N GLU A 84 -4.77 -5.41 0.22
CA GLU A 84 -3.89 -4.81 -0.78
C GLU A 84 -2.42 -4.83 -0.33
N ALA A 85 -2.16 -4.57 0.95
CA ALA A 85 -0.82 -4.70 1.51
C ALA A 85 -0.30 -6.14 1.47
N LEU A 86 -1.15 -7.14 1.73
CA LEU A 86 -0.81 -8.56 1.60
C LEU A 86 -0.50 -8.92 0.13
N SER A 87 -1.34 -8.48 -0.80
CA SER A 87 -1.13 -8.66 -2.25
C SER A 87 0.19 -8.01 -2.72
N ALA A 88 0.49 -6.80 -2.24
CA ALA A 88 1.74 -6.11 -2.53
C ALA A 88 2.96 -6.86 -1.96
N LEU A 89 2.84 -7.49 -0.79
CA LEU A 89 3.91 -8.31 -0.20
C LEU A 89 4.20 -9.58 -1.01
N ASP A 90 3.21 -10.17 -1.68
CA ASP A 90 3.42 -11.33 -2.56
C ASP A 90 4.41 -11.04 -3.70
N ASN A 91 4.52 -9.78 -4.12
CA ASN A 91 5.48 -9.37 -5.15
C ASN A 91 6.95 -9.48 -4.68
N TYR A 92 7.21 -9.46 -3.38
CA TYR A 92 8.57 -9.50 -2.82
C TYR A 92 9.09 -10.91 -2.55
N ARG A 93 8.22 -11.94 -2.54
CA ARG A 93 8.53 -13.39 -2.38
C ARG A 93 9.71 -13.70 -1.44
N THR A 94 9.76 -13.11 -0.25
CA THR A 94 10.78 -13.45 0.75
C THR A 94 10.25 -14.45 1.79
N PRO A 95 11.11 -15.29 2.38
CA PRO A 95 10.73 -16.20 3.47
C PRO A 95 10.14 -15.47 4.70
N GLU A 96 10.59 -14.25 4.98
CA GLU A 96 10.10 -13.42 6.08
C GLU A 96 8.63 -13.04 5.85
N ILE A 97 8.24 -12.79 4.60
CA ILE A 97 6.85 -12.49 4.20
C ILE A 97 5.95 -13.70 4.39
N LEU A 98 6.42 -14.91 4.08
CA LEU A 98 5.67 -16.15 4.31
C LEU A 98 5.33 -16.34 5.80
N THR A 99 6.24 -15.95 6.69
CA THR A 99 6.02 -16.08 8.15
C THR A 99 4.93 -15.12 8.62
N CYS A 100 4.96 -13.86 8.14
CA CYS A 100 3.90 -12.88 8.40
C CYS A 100 2.54 -13.31 7.84
N LEU A 101 2.50 -13.87 6.62
CA LEU A 101 1.26 -14.38 5.99
C LEU A 101 0.65 -15.54 6.78
N ILE A 102 1.48 -16.47 7.27
CA ILE A 102 1.03 -17.59 8.09
C ILE A 102 0.40 -17.10 9.41
N ASP A 103 1.01 -16.11 10.06
CA ASP A 103 0.46 -15.53 11.29
C ASP A 103 -0.91 -14.88 11.06
N GLU A 104 -1.12 -14.26 9.89
CA GLU A 104 -2.39 -13.61 9.53
C GLU A 104 -3.51 -14.62 9.27
N VAL A 105 -3.24 -15.64 8.44
CA VAL A 105 -4.21 -16.72 8.18
C VAL A 105 -4.64 -17.42 9.47
N ASN A 106 -3.74 -17.50 10.46
CA ASN A 106 -4.06 -18.06 11.76
C ASN A 106 -4.88 -17.08 12.64
N ARG A 107 -4.74 -15.77 12.49
CA ARG A 107 -5.54 -14.76 13.21
C ARG A 107 -6.99 -14.69 12.73
N GLU A 108 -7.22 -14.68 11.42
CA GLU A 108 -8.60 -14.67 10.88
C GLU A 108 -9.41 -15.88 11.35
N LYS A 109 -8.79 -17.07 11.34
CA LYS A 109 -9.42 -18.30 11.84
C LYS A 109 -9.80 -18.21 13.32
N ASN A 110 -8.94 -17.61 14.14
CA ASN A 110 -9.21 -17.47 15.57
C ASN A 110 -10.27 -16.40 15.88
N HIS A 111 -10.43 -15.38 15.05
CA HIS A 111 -11.51 -14.40 15.18
C HIS A 111 -12.87 -14.97 14.75
N ALA A 112 -12.92 -15.81 13.71
CA ALA A 112 -14.16 -16.46 13.25
C ALA A 112 -14.74 -17.48 14.25
N ASP A 113 -13.93 -17.99 15.17
CA ASP A 113 -14.34 -18.96 16.19
C ASP A 113 -14.86 -18.32 17.49
N LEU A 114 -14.71 -17.01 17.68
CA LEU A 114 -15.16 -16.29 18.89
C LEU A 114 -16.56 -15.69 18.77
N ASP A 115 -17.16 -15.71 17.58
CA ASP A 115 -18.52 -15.19 17.31
C ASP A 115 -19.61 -16.30 17.28
N LYS A 116 -19.36 -17.47 17.86
CA LYS A 116 -20.34 -18.58 17.98
C LYS A 116 -20.71 -18.94 19.41
#